data_AF-A0A537AK08-F1
#
_entry.id   AF-A0A537AK08-F1
#
_cell.length_a   1.000
_cell.length_b   1.000
_cell.length_c   1.000
_cell.angle_alpha   90.00
_cell.angle_beta   90.00
_cell.angle_gamma   90.00
#
_symmetry.space_group_name_H-M   'P 1'
#
loop_
_entity.id
_entity.type
_entity.pdbx_description
1 polymer ?
#
loop_
_entity_poly.entity_id
_entity_poly.type
_entity_poly.pdbx_seq_one_letter_code
_entity_poly.pdbx_strand_id
1 'polypeptide(L)'
;ANLKHARAMVIGTTGFSTRQKKGIAEAAQRIPIVMAANFAVGVNAAYKLAETAARILGDGYDVEILEAHHRHKVDAPSGTALKLGEVVAQALGRKLPEVARHGREGETGERPASEIGFHAIRGGDIVGEHTVLFAGLGERVEITVRSQSRMTYAVGALRAAKWLRGKPAGLYDMFDVLGLR
;
A
#
# COMPACT_ATOMS: atom_id res chain seq x y z
N ALA A 1 24.11 -14.06 -2.76
CA ALA A 1 24.96 -13.87 -1.57
C ALA A 1 24.23 -14.22 -0.27
N ASN A 2 23.10 -13.58 0.08
CA ASN A 2 22.42 -13.79 1.37
C ASN A 2 21.98 -15.22 1.66
N LEU A 3 21.42 -15.94 0.68
CA LEU A 3 21.07 -17.36 0.82
C LEU A 3 22.27 -18.26 1.14
N LYS A 4 23.47 -17.92 0.67
CA LYS A 4 24.70 -18.68 0.96
C LYS A 4 25.17 -18.48 2.41
N HIS A 5 24.79 -17.38 3.04
CA HIS A 5 25.24 -17.00 4.39
C HIS A 5 24.09 -16.96 5.42
N ALA A 6 22.91 -17.49 5.06
CA ALA A 6 21.70 -17.46 5.89
C ALA A 6 21.36 -16.07 6.47
N ARG A 7 21.62 -15.00 5.71
CA ARG A 7 21.41 -13.62 6.18
C ARG A 7 19.97 -13.16 5.93
N ALA A 8 19.37 -12.55 6.95
CA ALA A 8 18.07 -11.90 6.86
C ALA A 8 18.06 -10.79 5.80
N MET A 9 16.90 -10.50 5.23
CA MET A 9 16.75 -9.47 4.20
C MET A 9 15.56 -8.55 4.44
N VAL A 10 15.77 -7.26 4.15
CA VAL A 10 14.70 -6.26 4.05
C VAL A 10 14.64 -5.81 2.59
N ILE A 11 13.49 -5.97 1.95
CA ILE A 11 13.28 -5.68 0.52
C ILE A 11 12.24 -4.57 0.38
N GLY A 12 12.71 -3.36 0.10
CA GLY A 12 11.88 -2.19 -0.24
C GLY A 12 11.77 -1.91 -1.75
N THR A 13 12.40 -2.75 -2.58
CA THR A 13 12.27 -2.64 -4.04
C THR A 13 10.83 -2.97 -4.47
N THR A 14 10.28 -2.16 -5.37
CA THR A 14 8.94 -2.35 -5.95
C THR A 14 9.02 -2.81 -7.41
N GLY A 15 7.89 -3.19 -8.01
CA GLY A 15 7.83 -3.52 -9.45
C GLY A 15 8.31 -4.93 -9.82
N PHE A 16 8.40 -5.85 -8.87
CA PHE A 16 8.74 -7.24 -9.16
C PHE A 16 7.65 -7.94 -9.99
N SER A 17 8.07 -8.63 -11.05
CA SER A 17 7.24 -9.59 -11.78
C SER A 17 6.79 -10.77 -10.91
N THR A 18 5.74 -11.48 -11.33
CA THR A 18 5.25 -12.69 -10.65
C THR A 18 6.36 -13.74 -10.47
N ARG A 19 7.21 -13.92 -11.48
CA ARG A 19 8.37 -14.83 -11.42
C ARG A 19 9.38 -14.41 -10.34
N GLN A 20 9.69 -13.11 -10.25
CA GLN A 20 10.60 -12.59 -9.23
C GLN A 20 10.00 -12.72 -7.82
N LYS A 21 8.70 -12.44 -7.65
CA LYS A 21 7.99 -12.64 -6.37
C LYS A 21 8.04 -14.11 -5.92
N LYS A 22 7.87 -15.06 -6.85
CA LYS A 22 8.00 -16.50 -6.56
C LYS A 22 9.41 -16.84 -6.07
N GLY A 23 10.45 -16.34 -6.72
CA GLY A 23 11.84 -16.54 -6.27
C GLY A 23 12.12 -15.96 -4.88
N ILE A 24 11.51 -14.83 -4.52
CA ILE A 24 11.59 -14.26 -3.17
C ILE A 24 10.89 -15.18 -2.16
N ALA A 25 9.71 -15.71 -2.49
CA ALA A 25 8.99 -16.63 -1.62
C ALA A 25 9.76 -17.94 -1.41
N GLU A 26 10.42 -18.48 -2.44
CA GLU A 26 11.31 -19.64 -2.33
C GLU A 26 12.52 -19.34 -1.43
N ALA A 27 13.13 -18.16 -1.58
CA ALA A 27 14.23 -17.72 -0.71
C ALA A 27 13.78 -17.59 0.76
N ALA A 28 12.56 -17.10 0.98
CA ALA A 28 11.99 -16.92 2.31
C ALA A 28 11.76 -18.24 3.07
N GLN A 29 11.72 -19.39 2.39
CA GLN A 29 11.70 -20.71 3.04
C GLN A 29 13.01 -21.03 3.78
N ARG A 30 14.10 -20.29 3.48
CA ARG A 30 15.45 -20.55 4.01
C ARG A 30 16.00 -19.43 4.87
N ILE A 31 15.52 -18.21 4.69
CA ILE A 31 15.96 -17.02 5.45
C ILE A 31 14.76 -16.15 5.80
N PRO A 32 14.81 -15.38 6.89
CA PRO A 32 13.75 -14.44 7.22
C PRO A 32 13.84 -13.21 6.31
N ILE A 33 12.73 -12.86 5.65
CA ILE A 33 12.65 -11.75 4.70
C ILE A 33 11.47 -10.86 5.08
N VAL A 34 11.68 -9.56 5.26
CA VAL A 34 10.60 -8.57 5.24
C VAL A 34 10.55 -7.94 3.85
N MET A 35 9.41 -8.05 3.16
CA MET A 35 9.15 -7.38 1.89
C MET A 35 7.90 -6.51 2.02
N ALA A 36 8.03 -5.22 1.69
CA ALA A 36 6.90 -4.31 1.72
C ALA A 36 7.02 -3.26 0.60
N ALA A 37 5.89 -2.89 0.01
CA ALA A 37 5.82 -1.80 -0.97
C ALA A 37 6.11 -0.42 -0.34
N ASN A 38 5.92 -0.30 0.97
CA ASN A 38 6.23 0.92 1.72
C ASN A 38 6.64 0.57 3.16
N PHE A 39 7.80 1.07 3.60
CA PHE A 39 8.31 0.84 4.96
C PHE A 39 7.91 1.93 5.96
N ALA A 40 7.32 3.05 5.53
CA ALA A 40 6.90 4.09 6.45
C ALA A 40 5.83 3.55 7.40
N VAL A 41 6.04 3.77 8.70
CA VAL A 41 5.10 3.32 9.75
C VAL A 41 3.74 3.98 9.57
N GLY A 42 3.71 5.29 9.29
CA GLY A 42 2.46 6.03 9.07
C GLY A 42 1.65 5.51 7.89
N VAL A 43 2.30 5.09 6.81
CA VAL A 43 1.61 4.49 5.65
C VAL A 43 1.00 3.14 6.01
N ASN A 44 1.71 2.29 6.75
CA ASN A 44 1.17 1.01 7.19
C ASN A 44 0.04 1.16 8.22
N ALA A 45 0.10 2.19 9.08
CA ALA A 45 -1.02 2.55 9.94
C ALA A 45 -2.24 3.00 9.11
N ALA A 46 -2.03 3.83 8.08
CA ALA A 46 -3.10 4.24 7.16
C ALA A 46 -3.74 3.04 6.45
N TYR A 47 -2.96 2.03 6.04
CA TYR A 47 -3.51 0.79 5.50
C TYR A 47 -4.46 0.11 6.49
N LYS A 48 -4.06 -0.04 7.75
CA LYS A 48 -4.91 -0.67 8.77
C LYS A 48 -6.16 0.13 9.07
N LEU A 49 -6.04 1.46 9.17
CA LEU A 49 -7.18 2.34 9.39
C LEU A 49 -8.17 2.29 8.22
N ALA A 50 -7.67 2.28 6.98
CA ALA A 50 -8.51 2.15 5.79
C ALA A 50 -9.22 0.78 5.73
N GLU A 51 -8.54 -0.30 6.12
CA GLU A 51 -9.16 -1.62 6.27
C GLU A 51 -10.34 -1.57 7.26
N THR A 52 -10.10 -1.01 8.46
CA THR A 52 -11.12 -0.91 9.51
C THR A 52 -12.28 0.00 9.08
N ALA A 53 -12.00 1.16 8.50
CA ALA A 53 -13.02 2.07 7.99
C ALA A 53 -13.87 1.39 6.92
N ALA A 54 -13.26 0.69 5.96
CA ALA A 54 -13.99 -0.02 4.92
C ALA A 54 -14.96 -1.07 5.50
N ARG A 55 -14.55 -1.83 6.52
CA ARG A 55 -15.42 -2.82 7.19
C ARG A 55 -16.60 -2.18 7.91
N ILE A 56 -16.41 -0.99 8.50
CA ILE A 56 -17.46 -0.27 9.25
C ILE A 56 -18.44 0.40 8.29
N LEU A 57 -17.92 1.10 7.28
CA LEU A 57 -18.69 1.96 6.39
C LEU A 57 -19.39 1.17 5.27
N GLY A 58 -18.79 0.05 4.83
CA GLY A 58 -19.38 -0.86 3.87
C GLY A 58 -19.77 -0.21 2.54
N ASP A 59 -20.86 -0.69 1.94
CA ASP A 59 -21.37 -0.20 0.65
C ASP A 59 -22.14 1.14 0.74
N GLY A 60 -22.30 1.70 1.95
CA GLY A 60 -22.94 3.02 2.15
C GLY A 60 -22.05 4.20 1.78
N TYR A 61 -20.78 3.94 1.45
CA TYR A 61 -19.77 4.95 1.19
C TYR A 61 -19.00 4.64 -0.10
N ASP A 62 -18.92 5.64 -0.98
CA ASP A 62 -18.09 5.61 -2.16
C ASP A 62 -16.61 5.72 -1.77
N VAL A 63 -15.76 4.86 -2.33
CA VAL A 63 -14.33 4.83 -2.06
C VAL A 63 -13.56 5.52 -3.19
N GLU A 64 -12.78 6.54 -2.85
CA GLU A 64 -11.86 7.20 -3.76
C GLU A 64 -10.44 7.25 -3.15
N ILE A 65 -9.42 6.99 -3.97
CA ILE A 65 -8.02 7.01 -3.58
C ILE A 65 -7.33 8.12 -4.37
N LEU A 66 -6.89 9.15 -3.65
CA LEU A 66 -6.16 10.27 -4.21
C LEU A 66 -4.69 10.14 -3.83
N GLU A 67 -3.80 10.38 -4.77
CA GLU A 67 -2.37 10.39 -4.52
C GLU A 67 -1.67 11.54 -5.24
N ALA A 68 -0.63 12.11 -4.62
CA ALA A 68 0.17 13.17 -5.20
C ALA A 68 1.67 12.88 -5.05
N HIS A 69 2.42 13.07 -6.13
CA HIS A 69 3.88 12.90 -6.16
C HIS A 69 4.54 13.91 -7.10
N HIS A 70 5.86 13.99 -7.00
CA HIS A 70 6.72 14.83 -7.80
C HIS A 70 6.59 14.58 -9.32
N ARG A 71 6.95 15.59 -10.12
CA ARG A 71 6.87 15.57 -11.59
C ARG A 71 7.63 14.42 -12.26
N HIS A 72 8.66 13.89 -11.61
CA HIS A 72 9.51 12.82 -12.15
C HIS A 72 9.00 11.40 -11.87
N LYS A 73 7.84 11.24 -11.23
CA LYS A 73 7.30 9.90 -10.92
C LYS A 73 6.67 9.31 -12.18
N VAL A 74 7.14 8.12 -12.56
CA VAL A 74 6.80 7.48 -13.84
C VAL A 74 5.53 6.63 -13.75
N ASP A 75 5.32 5.91 -12.65
CA ASP A 75 4.18 5.04 -12.43
C ASP A 75 2.96 5.80 -11.90
N ALA A 76 1.76 5.43 -12.35
CA ALA A 76 0.47 5.92 -11.86
C ALA A 76 -0.62 4.84 -11.98
N PRO A 77 -1.44 4.60 -10.94
CA PRO A 77 -1.27 5.11 -9.57
C PRO A 77 -0.02 4.50 -8.90
N SER A 78 0.47 5.16 -7.86
CA SER A 78 1.63 4.68 -7.09
C SER A 78 1.39 3.31 -6.45
N GLY A 79 2.47 2.55 -6.20
CA GLY A 79 2.36 1.27 -5.49
C GLY A 79 1.71 1.35 -4.09
N THR A 80 1.83 2.49 -3.39
CA THR A 80 1.14 2.72 -2.11
C THR A 80 -0.37 2.91 -2.30
N ALA A 81 -0.78 3.64 -3.33
CA ALA A 81 -2.19 3.80 -3.69
C ALA A 81 -2.81 2.46 -4.09
N LEU A 82 -2.13 1.67 -4.93
CA LEU A 82 -2.58 0.31 -5.29
C LEU A 82 -2.77 -0.55 -4.05
N LYS A 83 -1.83 -0.50 -3.10
CA LYS A 83 -1.95 -1.27 -1.85
C LYS A 83 -3.13 -0.82 -0.98
N LEU A 84 -3.42 0.48 -0.90
CA LEU A 84 -4.63 0.98 -0.24
C LEU A 84 -5.88 0.40 -0.91
N GLY A 85 -5.95 0.42 -2.23
CA GLY A 85 -7.06 -0.15 -2.98
C GLY A 85 -7.22 -1.66 -2.75
N GLU A 86 -6.12 -2.42 -2.71
CA GLU A 86 -6.16 -3.85 -2.42
C GLU A 86 -6.73 -4.12 -1.03
N VAL A 87 -6.27 -3.37 -0.01
CA VAL A 87 -6.73 -3.52 1.37
C VAL A 87 -8.22 -3.19 1.50
N VAL A 88 -8.66 -2.08 0.91
CA VAL A 88 -10.08 -1.67 0.94
C VAL A 88 -10.95 -2.65 0.15
N ALA A 89 -10.54 -3.07 -1.04
CA ALA A 89 -11.26 -4.04 -1.84
C ALA A 89 -11.41 -5.36 -1.08
N GLN A 90 -10.34 -5.87 -0.47
CA GLN A 90 -10.38 -7.10 0.32
C GLN A 90 -11.31 -6.97 1.53
N ALA A 91 -11.27 -5.85 2.24
CA ALA A 91 -12.16 -5.57 3.37
C ALA A 91 -13.64 -5.56 2.98
N LEU A 92 -13.95 -5.13 1.76
CA LEU A 92 -15.30 -5.11 1.18
C LEU A 92 -15.66 -6.39 0.41
N GLY A 93 -14.80 -7.41 0.41
CA GLY A 93 -15.04 -8.66 -0.33
C GLY A 93 -14.99 -8.53 -1.86
N ARG A 94 -14.31 -7.52 -2.39
CA ARG A 94 -14.20 -7.19 -3.82
C ARG A 94 -12.82 -7.59 -4.37
N LYS A 95 -12.75 -7.80 -5.69
CA LYS A 95 -11.48 -7.95 -6.40
C LYS A 95 -11.11 -6.62 -7.05
N LEU A 96 -10.01 -6.03 -6.62
CA LEU A 96 -9.58 -4.71 -7.10
C LEU A 96 -9.55 -4.59 -8.65
N PRO A 97 -9.05 -5.58 -9.43
CA PRO A 97 -9.03 -5.47 -10.89
C PRO A 97 -10.40 -5.33 -11.55
N GLU A 98 -11.48 -5.76 -10.88
CA GLU A 98 -12.85 -5.70 -11.42
C GLU A 98 -13.50 -4.35 -11.13
N VAL A 99 -13.17 -3.74 -9.97
CA VAL A 99 -13.83 -2.54 -9.44
C VAL A 99 -13.00 -1.26 -9.51
N ALA A 100 -11.70 -1.35 -9.81
CA ALA A 100 -10.85 -0.17 -9.93
C ALA A 100 -11.21 0.66 -11.17
N ARG A 101 -11.25 1.98 -11.01
CA ARG A 101 -11.30 2.93 -12.14
C ARG A 101 -10.20 3.97 -12.00
N HIS A 102 -9.55 4.29 -13.11
CA HIS A 102 -8.40 5.19 -13.16
C HIS A 102 -8.76 6.46 -13.94
N GLY A 103 -8.84 7.60 -13.24
CA GLY A 103 -9.27 8.86 -13.83
C GLY A 103 -10.74 8.86 -14.30
N ARG A 104 -11.21 10.05 -14.70
CA ARG A 104 -12.52 10.29 -15.31
C ARG A 104 -12.38 11.43 -16.32
N GLU A 105 -13.00 11.30 -17.49
CA GLU A 105 -12.95 12.29 -18.58
C GLU A 105 -14.30 12.33 -19.31
N GLY A 106 -14.83 13.53 -19.58
CA GLY A 106 -16.11 13.69 -20.26
C GLY A 106 -17.32 13.18 -19.47
N GLU A 107 -18.30 12.62 -20.18
CA GLU A 107 -19.52 12.04 -19.61
C GLU A 107 -19.29 10.57 -19.19
N THR A 108 -19.00 10.33 -17.91
CA THR A 108 -18.70 8.97 -17.40
C THR A 108 -19.93 8.17 -17.00
N GLY A 109 -21.11 8.80 -16.95
CA GLY A 109 -22.32 8.22 -16.37
C GLY A 109 -22.30 8.18 -14.84
N GLU A 110 -23.33 7.55 -14.26
CA GLU A 110 -23.46 7.36 -12.82
C GLU A 110 -22.41 6.37 -12.28
N ARG A 111 -21.89 6.66 -11.08
CA ARG A 111 -20.84 5.86 -10.45
C ARG A 111 -21.42 4.54 -9.91
N PRO A 112 -20.88 3.37 -10.28
CA PRO A 112 -21.22 2.11 -9.63
C PRO A 112 -20.83 2.12 -8.15
N ALA A 113 -21.72 1.69 -7.25
CA ALA A 113 -21.45 1.65 -5.80
C ALA A 113 -20.22 0.79 -5.43
N SER A 114 -19.91 -0.24 -6.22
CA SER A 114 -18.77 -1.12 -5.98
C SER A 114 -17.42 -0.53 -6.39
N GLU A 115 -17.41 0.59 -7.12
CA GLU A 115 -16.21 1.19 -7.68
C GLU A 115 -15.21 1.64 -6.59
N ILE A 116 -13.92 1.56 -6.93
CA ILE A 116 -12.83 2.21 -6.20
C ILE A 116 -12.10 3.12 -7.19
N GLY A 117 -12.31 4.43 -7.07
CA GLY A 117 -11.71 5.42 -7.97
C GLY A 117 -10.27 5.75 -7.59
N PHE A 118 -9.42 5.99 -8.58
CA PHE A 118 -8.03 6.41 -8.41
C PHE A 118 -7.74 7.71 -9.15
N HIS A 119 -7.14 8.67 -8.43
CA HIS A 119 -6.71 9.97 -8.97
C HIS A 119 -5.24 10.22 -8.64
N ALA A 120 -4.43 10.42 -9.67
CA ALA A 120 -2.98 10.56 -9.54
C ALA A 120 -2.51 11.96 -9.96
N ILE A 121 -2.05 12.75 -8.99
CA ILE A 121 -1.53 14.10 -9.17
C ILE A 121 -0.01 14.03 -9.33
N ARG A 122 0.53 14.76 -10.32
CA ARG A 122 1.97 14.90 -10.55
C ARG A 122 2.35 16.38 -10.57
N GLY A 123 3.26 16.79 -9.69
CA GLY A 123 3.64 18.19 -9.60
C GLY A 123 4.81 18.44 -8.67
N GLY A 124 5.63 19.45 -9.00
CA GLY A 124 6.73 19.91 -8.15
C GLY A 124 7.66 18.78 -7.69
N ASP A 125 7.98 18.81 -6.39
CA ASP A 125 8.86 17.92 -5.64
C ASP A 125 8.11 17.12 -4.55
N ILE A 126 6.78 17.03 -4.64
CA ILE A 126 5.93 16.32 -3.67
C ILE A 126 6.47 14.89 -3.45
N VAL A 127 6.88 14.59 -2.21
CA VAL A 127 7.51 13.30 -1.90
C VAL A 127 6.52 12.14 -2.01
N GLY A 128 5.28 12.37 -1.57
CA GLY A 128 4.20 11.41 -1.61
C GLY A 128 3.10 11.78 -0.63
N GLU A 129 1.89 11.95 -1.14
CA GLU A 129 0.67 12.08 -0.35
C GLU A 129 -0.35 11.06 -0.83
N HIS A 130 -1.10 10.49 0.11
CA HIS A 130 -2.13 9.51 -0.16
C HIS A 130 -3.33 9.76 0.74
N THR A 131 -4.51 9.82 0.16
CA THR A 131 -5.79 9.92 0.87
C THR A 131 -6.69 8.79 0.40
N VAL A 132 -7.26 8.04 1.35
CA VAL A 132 -8.48 7.26 1.10
C VAL A 132 -9.65 8.08 1.60
N LEU A 133 -10.55 8.42 0.68
CA LEU A 133 -11.80 9.09 0.94
C LEU A 133 -12.92 8.04 0.92
N PHE A 134 -13.70 8.01 1.98
CA PHE A 134 -14.99 7.35 2.05
C PHE A 134 -16.07 8.44 2.05
N ALA A 135 -16.85 8.55 0.99
CA ALA A 135 -17.88 9.58 0.83
C ALA A 135 -19.27 8.96 0.94
N GLY A 136 -20.02 9.37 1.96
CA GLY A 136 -21.41 8.98 2.17
C GLY A 136 -22.36 10.15 1.95
N LEU A 137 -23.65 9.90 2.13
CA LEU A 137 -24.65 10.96 2.10
C LEU A 137 -24.55 11.83 3.37
N GLY A 138 -24.08 13.07 3.21
CA GLY A 138 -24.01 14.06 4.29
C GLY A 138 -22.71 14.08 5.09
N GLU A 139 -21.80 13.13 4.88
CA GLU A 139 -20.50 13.11 5.56
C GLU A 139 -19.38 12.46 4.73
N ARG A 140 -18.14 12.69 5.15
CA ARG A 140 -16.94 12.11 4.54
C ARG A 140 -15.93 11.74 5.61
N VAL A 141 -15.27 10.60 5.41
CA VAL A 141 -14.14 10.14 6.22
C VAL A 141 -12.90 10.10 5.35
N GLU A 142 -11.85 10.82 5.74
CA GLU A 142 -10.60 10.91 5.00
C GLU A 142 -9.44 10.40 5.85
N ILE A 143 -8.69 9.43 5.31
CA ILE A 143 -7.47 8.91 5.92
C ILE A 143 -6.30 9.35 5.06
N THR A 144 -5.55 10.34 5.54
CA THR A 144 -4.46 10.96 4.78
C THR A 144 -3.10 10.70 5.43
N VAL A 145 -2.12 10.34 4.60
CA VAL A 145 -0.71 10.31 4.96
C VAL A 145 0.09 11.22 4.02
N ARG A 146 0.91 12.09 4.60
CA ARG A 146 1.81 12.99 3.86
C ARG A 146 3.26 12.72 4.26
N SER A 147 4.08 12.36 3.29
CA SER A 147 5.52 12.18 3.51
C SER A 147 6.25 13.50 3.29
N GLN A 148 6.97 13.97 4.30
CA GLN A 148 7.80 15.17 4.18
C GLN A 148 9.20 14.87 3.63
N SER A 149 9.66 13.63 3.74
CA SER A 149 10.94 13.18 3.19
C SER A 149 10.97 11.65 3.04
N ARG A 150 11.95 11.14 2.28
CA ARG A 150 12.19 9.70 2.14
C ARG A 150 12.79 9.05 3.39
N MET A 151 13.12 9.82 4.43
CA MET A 151 13.69 9.30 5.68
C MET A 151 12.73 8.36 6.41
N THR A 152 11.42 8.57 6.27
CA THR A 152 10.39 7.71 6.88
C THR A 152 10.51 6.26 6.42
N TYR A 153 10.85 6.04 5.14
CA TYR A 153 11.07 4.72 4.57
C TYR A 153 12.34 4.05 5.13
N ALA A 154 13.43 4.82 5.24
CA ALA A 154 14.70 4.32 5.78
C ALA A 154 14.58 3.92 7.25
N VAL A 155 13.94 4.75 8.08
CA VAL A 155 13.68 4.45 9.49
C VAL A 155 12.81 3.20 9.64
N GLY A 156 11.79 3.05 8.80
CA GLY A 156 10.96 1.86 8.74
C GLY A 156 11.73 0.59 8.37
N ALA A 157 12.60 0.67 7.36
CA ALA A 157 13.45 -0.45 6.96
C ALA A 157 14.43 -0.86 8.07
N LEU A 158 14.99 0.10 8.81
CA LEU A 158 15.80 -0.17 9.99
C LEU A 158 15.00 -0.84 11.12
N ARG A 159 13.74 -0.44 11.33
CA ARG A 159 12.84 -1.11 12.27
C ARG A 159 12.57 -2.55 11.86
N ALA A 160 12.31 -2.82 10.58
CA ALA A 160 12.14 -4.16 10.05
C ALA A 160 13.42 -5.01 10.21
N ALA A 161 14.59 -4.45 9.93
CA ALA A 161 15.87 -5.12 10.12
C ALA A 161 16.11 -5.51 11.59
N LYS A 162 15.78 -4.62 12.54
CA LYS A 162 15.84 -4.91 13.99
C LYS A 162 14.84 -6.01 14.37
N TRP A 163 13.62 -5.97 13.84
CA TRP A 163 12.56 -6.94 14.13
C TRP A 163 12.89 -8.35 13.61
N LEU A 164 13.55 -8.45 12.45
CA LEU A 164 14.01 -9.70 11.85
C LEU A 164 15.02 -10.47 12.70
N ARG A 165 15.68 -9.81 13.66
CA ARG A 165 16.67 -10.47 14.53
C ARG A 165 16.01 -11.60 15.33
N GLY A 166 16.48 -12.82 15.11
CA GLY A 166 15.96 -14.03 15.77
C GLY A 166 14.61 -14.52 15.23
N LYS A 167 14.12 -14.01 14.09
CA LYS A 167 12.93 -14.55 13.43
C LYS A 167 13.28 -15.80 12.61
N PRO A 168 12.41 -16.82 12.59
CA PRO A 168 12.61 -18.00 11.75
C PRO A 168 12.48 -17.63 10.26
N ALA A 169 12.91 -18.53 9.38
CA ALA A 169 12.70 -18.35 7.95
C ALA A 169 11.21 -18.13 7.65
N GLY A 170 10.91 -17.13 6.82
CA GLY A 170 9.56 -16.72 6.49
C GLY A 170 9.53 -15.46 5.66
N LEU A 171 8.44 -15.27 4.93
CA LEU A 171 8.15 -14.04 4.20
C LEU A 171 7.19 -13.20 5.04
N TYR A 172 7.69 -12.09 5.55
CA TYR A 172 7.00 -11.14 6.39
C TYR A 172 6.77 -9.83 5.65
N ASP A 173 5.83 -9.03 6.14
CA ASP A 173 5.61 -7.67 5.70
C ASP A 173 5.70 -6.68 6.88
N MET A 174 5.33 -5.42 6.65
CA MET A 174 5.34 -4.42 7.72
C MET A 174 4.19 -4.56 8.71
N PHE A 175 3.11 -5.30 8.40
CA PHE A 175 2.07 -5.61 9.38
C PHE A 175 2.60 -6.59 10.42
N ASP A 176 3.42 -7.56 10.02
CA ASP A 176 4.16 -8.43 10.94
C ASP A 176 5.09 -7.64 11.86
N VAL A 177 5.86 -6.71 11.28
CA VAL A 177 6.82 -5.87 12.02
C VAL A 177 6.12 -4.95 13.04
N LEU A 178 4.91 -4.50 12.72
CA LEU A 178 4.15 -3.54 13.52
C LEU A 178 3.09 -4.19 14.42
N GLY A 179 2.80 -5.48 14.27
CA GLY A 179 1.77 -6.19 15.03
C GLY A 179 0.35 -5.79 14.62
N LEU A 180 0.09 -5.65 13.31
CA LEU A 180 -1.18 -5.16 12.75
C LEU A 180 -2.06 -6.24 12.08
N ARG A 181 -1.63 -7.51 12.11
CA ARG A 181 -2.44 -8.62 11.60
C ARG A 181 -3.69 -8.83 12.43
#